data_AF-A0A811KYU4-F1
#
_entry.id   AF-A0A811KYU4-F1
#
_cell.length_a   1.000
_cell.length_b   1.000
_cell.length_c   1.000
_cell.angle_alpha   90.00
_cell.angle_beta   90.00
_cell.angle_gamma   90.00
#
_symmetry.space_group_name_H-M   'P 1'
#
loop_
_entity.id
_entity.type
_entity.pdbx_description
1 polymer ?
#
loop_
_entity_poly.entity_id
_entity_poly.type
_entity_poly.pdbx_seq_one_letter_code
_entity_poly.pdbx_strand_id
1 'polypeptide(L)'
;MPKERKFLEYLIELGIRLEARTVTIGYASIYFHKCYKEIPDEICKYTVATTCMSLAAKTANDNRLRLRGIVSVAYRILHPDASPLPLNQLETALKKSLIELEPVVLRFLGFDLTVELPHHMAYTISSILKDFYTSKFEVAEKYDTVLTTILQDASIDPQFFSDYSVTTTAIIVVALAIQVAKVDVTEREWVTMFSESVSIGRLQRLKRRFVKYVYEENV
;
A
#
# COMPACT_ATOMS: atom_id res chain seq x y z
N MET A 1 -9.29 -5.60 -13.33
CA MET A 1 -8.34 -5.78 -12.22
C MET A 1 -7.78 -7.19 -12.02
N PRO A 2 -8.45 -8.33 -12.33
CA PRO A 2 -7.92 -9.65 -11.94
C PRO A 2 -6.50 -9.97 -12.43
N LYS A 3 -6.15 -9.52 -13.65
CA LYS A 3 -4.81 -9.77 -14.24
C LYS A 3 -3.69 -8.95 -13.58
N GLU A 4 -4.02 -7.81 -13.00
CA GLU A 4 -3.08 -6.90 -12.34
C GLU A 4 -2.84 -7.31 -10.88
N ARG A 5 -3.92 -7.77 -10.21
CA ARG A 5 -3.96 -8.09 -8.78
C ARG A 5 -2.76 -8.93 -8.32
N LYS A 6 -2.42 -10.01 -9.02
CA LYS A 6 -1.28 -10.87 -8.66
C LYS A 6 0.07 -10.14 -8.55
N PHE A 7 0.25 -9.05 -9.30
CA PHE A 7 1.48 -8.25 -9.24
C PHE A 7 1.44 -7.25 -8.07
N LEU A 8 0.25 -6.76 -7.72
CA LEU A 8 0.03 -5.96 -6.51
C LEU A 8 0.19 -6.82 -5.25
N GLU A 9 -0.32 -8.05 -5.23
CA GLU A 9 -0.08 -9.03 -4.16
C GLU A 9 1.43 -9.31 -4.00
N TYR A 10 2.12 -9.51 -5.11
CA TYR A 10 3.59 -9.63 -5.11
C TYR A 10 4.27 -8.39 -4.54
N LEU A 11 3.84 -7.18 -4.90
CA LEU A 11 4.39 -5.92 -4.38
C LEU A 11 4.19 -5.75 -2.88
N ILE A 12 2.99 -6.10 -2.40
CA ILE A 12 2.67 -6.08 -0.98
C ILE A 12 3.56 -7.07 -0.24
N GLU A 13 3.64 -8.32 -0.70
CA GLU A 13 4.51 -9.35 -0.11
C GLU A 13 5.99 -8.95 -0.12
N LEU A 14 6.47 -8.36 -1.23
CA LEU A 14 7.81 -7.80 -1.33
C LEU A 14 8.04 -6.71 -0.28
N GLY A 15 7.07 -5.80 -0.11
CA GLY A 15 7.11 -4.76 0.90
C GLY A 15 7.14 -5.30 2.33
N ILE A 16 6.32 -6.31 2.65
CA ILE A 16 6.29 -6.97 3.97
C ILE A 16 7.67 -7.57 4.28
N ARG A 17 8.20 -8.40 3.37
CA ARG A 17 9.47 -9.10 3.57
C ARG A 17 10.67 -8.15 3.62
N LEU A 18 10.53 -6.95 3.07
CA LEU A 18 11.53 -5.88 3.15
C LEU A 18 11.36 -4.98 4.39
N GLU A 19 10.32 -5.18 5.19
CA GLU A 19 9.94 -4.28 6.30
C GLU A 19 9.79 -2.82 5.83
N ALA A 20 9.26 -2.64 4.61
CA ALA A 20 9.01 -1.33 4.02
C ALA A 20 7.91 -0.59 4.81
N ARG A 21 7.97 0.75 4.85
CA ARG A 21 6.84 1.52 5.37
C ARG A 21 5.61 1.29 4.50
N THR A 22 4.43 1.24 5.11
CA THR A 22 3.16 1.07 4.38
C THR A 22 2.96 2.12 3.30
N VAL A 23 3.35 3.37 3.57
CA VAL A 23 3.31 4.45 2.56
C VAL A 23 4.17 4.14 1.33
N THR A 24 5.33 3.50 1.50
CA THR A 24 6.20 3.08 0.39
C THR A 24 5.55 2.00 -0.46
N ILE A 25 4.86 1.04 0.17
CA ILE A 25 4.08 0.01 -0.52
C ILE A 25 2.92 0.65 -1.30
N GLY A 26 2.24 1.64 -0.70
CA GLY A 26 1.20 2.42 -1.37
C GLY A 26 1.70 3.16 -2.61
N TYR A 27 2.84 3.84 -2.54
CA TYR A 27 3.46 4.49 -3.69
C TYR A 27 3.81 3.48 -4.78
N ALA A 28 4.44 2.36 -4.42
CA ALA A 28 4.83 1.31 -5.36
C ALA A 28 3.62 0.74 -6.11
N SER A 29 2.52 0.53 -5.39
CA SER A 29 1.27 -0.01 -5.93
C SER A 29 0.60 0.96 -6.91
N ILE A 30 0.54 2.26 -6.58
CA ILE A 30 0.02 3.28 -7.49
C ILE A 30 0.90 3.47 -8.72
N TYR A 31 2.24 3.47 -8.55
CA TYR A 31 3.15 3.54 -9.69
C TYR A 31 2.96 2.36 -10.63
N PHE A 32 2.91 1.15 -10.10
CA PHE A 32 2.69 -0.03 -10.92
C PHE A 32 1.33 0.01 -11.62
N HIS A 33 0.28 0.46 -10.92
CA HIS A 33 -1.05 0.61 -11.50
C HIS A 33 -1.09 1.61 -12.67
N LYS A 34 -0.47 2.78 -12.50
CA LYS A 34 -0.34 3.78 -13.57
C LYS A 34 0.40 3.19 -14.79
N CYS A 35 1.44 2.38 -14.57
CA CYS A 35 2.22 1.79 -15.66
C CYS A 35 1.56 0.56 -16.30
N TYR A 36 0.72 -0.20 -15.60
CA TYR A 36 0.36 -1.57 -15.94
C TYR A 36 -0.08 -1.79 -17.39
N LYS A 37 -0.88 -0.85 -17.93
CA LYS A 37 -1.41 -0.93 -19.30
C LYS A 37 -0.39 -0.59 -20.39
N GLU A 38 0.63 0.21 -20.05
CA GLU A 38 1.68 0.67 -20.96
C GLU A 38 2.86 -0.30 -21.04
N ILE A 39 2.91 -1.32 -20.17
CA ILE A 39 4.01 -2.30 -20.14
C ILE A 39 3.88 -3.25 -21.34
N PRO A 40 4.86 -3.26 -22.28
CA PRO A 40 4.90 -4.22 -23.38
C PRO A 40 4.97 -5.67 -22.88
N ASP A 41 4.48 -6.61 -23.68
CA ASP A 41 4.44 -8.02 -23.28
C ASP A 41 5.84 -8.67 -23.23
N GLU A 42 6.82 -8.09 -23.91
CA GLU A 42 8.23 -8.49 -23.88
C GLU A 42 8.91 -8.14 -22.55
N ILE A 43 8.36 -7.17 -21.80
CA ILE A 43 8.92 -6.73 -20.52
C ILE A 43 8.28 -7.53 -19.38
N CYS A 44 9.13 -8.16 -18.56
CA CYS A 44 8.68 -8.86 -17.36
C CYS A 44 8.01 -7.89 -16.38
N LYS A 45 6.70 -8.05 -16.19
CA LYS A 45 5.87 -7.23 -15.30
C LYS A 45 6.31 -7.32 -13.82
N TYR A 46 6.88 -8.44 -13.37
CA TYR A 46 7.49 -8.54 -12.03
C TYR A 46 8.73 -7.67 -11.87
N THR A 47 9.56 -7.55 -12.91
CA THR A 47 10.72 -6.65 -12.89
C THR A 47 10.27 -5.20 -12.84
N VAL A 48 9.26 -4.82 -13.63
CA VAL A 48 8.65 -3.48 -13.56
C VAL A 48 8.09 -3.18 -12.17
N ALA A 49 7.30 -4.10 -11.59
CA ALA A 49 6.80 -3.97 -10.23
C ALA A 49 7.95 -3.76 -9.22
N THR A 50 8.99 -4.57 -9.30
CA THR A 50 10.17 -4.44 -8.41
C THR A 50 10.88 -3.09 -8.60
N THR A 51 10.94 -2.58 -9.83
CA THR A 51 11.45 -1.23 -10.12
C THR A 51 10.54 -0.14 -9.53
N CYS A 52 9.21 -0.29 -9.59
CA CYS A 52 8.27 0.62 -8.92
C CYS A 52 8.50 0.67 -7.40
N MET A 53 8.81 -0.47 -6.76
CA MET A 53 9.19 -0.51 -5.33
C MET A 53 10.49 0.27 -5.06
N SER A 54 11.50 0.11 -5.92
CA SER A 54 12.76 0.87 -5.82
C SER A 54 12.55 2.39 -5.97
N LEU A 55 11.71 2.80 -6.92
CA LEU A 55 11.33 4.21 -7.11
C LEU A 55 10.53 4.75 -5.91
N ALA A 56 9.56 3.98 -5.43
CA ALA A 56 8.74 4.36 -4.27
C ALA A 56 9.58 4.53 -3.00
N ALA A 57 10.61 3.69 -2.80
CA ALA A 57 11.55 3.85 -1.70
C ALA A 57 12.26 5.21 -1.76
N LYS A 58 12.66 5.65 -2.96
CA LYS A 58 13.26 6.98 -3.18
C LYS A 58 12.26 8.10 -2.92
N THR A 59 11.05 8.03 -3.50
CA THR A 59 10.01 9.06 -3.30
C THR A 59 9.61 9.21 -1.84
N ALA A 60 9.43 8.11 -1.13
CA ALA A 60 9.05 8.12 0.28
C ALA A 60 10.22 8.47 1.22
N ASN A 61 11.47 8.51 0.73
CA ASN A 61 12.70 8.59 1.52
C ASN A 61 12.90 7.40 2.48
N ASP A 62 12.61 6.16 2.04
CA ASP A 62 12.83 4.94 2.83
C ASP A 62 14.27 4.43 2.67
N ASN A 63 15.19 5.08 3.38
CA ASN A 63 16.63 4.84 3.27
C ASN A 63 17.07 3.42 3.70
N ARG A 64 16.18 2.64 4.32
CA ARG A 64 16.42 1.23 4.70
C ARG A 64 16.37 0.31 3.50
N LEU A 65 15.56 0.65 2.49
CA LEU A 65 15.40 -0.13 1.28
C LEU A 65 16.56 0.11 0.32
N ARG A 66 17.53 -0.81 0.31
CA ARG A 66 18.64 -0.81 -0.64
C ARG A 66 18.32 -1.69 -1.84
N LEU A 67 18.81 -1.30 -3.03
CA LEU A 67 18.61 -2.05 -4.27
C LEU A 67 18.99 -3.53 -4.13
N ARG A 68 20.10 -3.84 -3.45
CA ARG A 68 20.52 -5.22 -3.16
C ARG A 68 19.47 -6.00 -2.34
N GLY A 69 18.91 -5.37 -1.31
CA GLY A 69 17.86 -5.97 -0.47
C GLY A 69 16.60 -6.25 -1.29
N ILE A 70 16.15 -5.25 -2.06
CA ILE A 70 15.00 -5.37 -2.96
C ILE A 70 15.17 -6.54 -3.92
N VAL A 71 16.30 -6.62 -4.63
CA VAL A 71 16.59 -7.70 -5.58
C VAL A 71 16.64 -9.07 -4.90
N SER A 72 17.27 -9.15 -3.72
CA SER A 72 17.42 -10.43 -3.00
C SER A 72 16.07 -10.97 -2.53
N VAL A 73 15.21 -10.10 -1.99
CA VAL A 73 13.87 -10.49 -1.53
C VAL A 73 12.96 -10.81 -2.72
N ALA A 74 12.98 -9.98 -3.77
CA ALA A 74 12.26 -10.25 -5.02
C ALA A 74 12.62 -11.62 -5.60
N TYR A 75 13.92 -11.94 -5.69
CA TYR A 75 14.39 -13.23 -6.17
C TYR A 75 13.83 -14.39 -5.34
N ARG A 76 13.87 -14.28 -4.00
CA ARG A 76 13.37 -15.32 -3.09
C ARG A 76 11.85 -15.49 -3.13
N ILE A 77 11.09 -14.44 -3.43
CA ILE A 77 9.63 -14.56 -3.64
C ILE A 77 9.34 -15.28 -4.95
N LEU A 78 10.07 -14.93 -6.03
CA LEU A 78 9.83 -15.48 -7.37
C LEU A 78 10.41 -16.89 -7.58
N HIS A 79 11.38 -17.28 -6.75
CA HIS A 79 12.06 -18.58 -6.81
C HIS A 79 12.12 -19.22 -5.41
N PRO A 80 10.99 -19.67 -4.85
CA PRO A 80 10.92 -20.17 -3.47
C PRO A 80 11.77 -21.42 -3.21
N ASP A 81 11.92 -22.28 -4.23
CA ASP A 81 12.70 -23.54 -4.13
C ASP A 81 14.18 -23.36 -4.49
N ALA A 82 14.57 -22.16 -4.95
CA ALA A 82 15.96 -21.88 -5.30
C ALA A 82 16.79 -21.56 -4.05
N SER A 83 18.09 -21.85 -4.14
CA SER A 83 19.04 -21.36 -3.14
C SER A 83 19.03 -19.82 -3.09
N PRO A 84 19.35 -19.21 -1.93
CA PRO A 84 19.44 -17.76 -1.82
C PRO A 84 20.32 -17.15 -2.92
N LEU A 85 19.92 -15.97 -3.42
CA LEU A 85 20.60 -15.32 -4.54
C LEU A 85 22.11 -15.21 -4.27
N PRO A 86 22.95 -15.92 -5.05
CA PRO A 86 24.39 -15.89 -4.85
C PRO A 86 24.96 -14.51 -5.18
N LEU A 87 26.00 -14.10 -4.45
CA LEU A 87 26.78 -12.88 -4.69
C LEU A 87 27.66 -13.04 -5.93
N ASN A 88 27.06 -13.05 -7.11
CA ASN A 88 27.74 -13.34 -8.36
C ASN A 88 27.23 -12.47 -9.54
N GLN A 89 27.55 -12.91 -10.77
CA GLN A 89 27.12 -12.23 -11.99
C GLN A 89 25.60 -12.10 -12.12
N LEU A 90 24.82 -13.05 -11.58
CA LEU A 90 23.35 -13.01 -11.61
C LEU A 90 22.81 -11.85 -10.77
N GLU A 91 23.28 -11.67 -9.52
CA GLU A 91 22.87 -10.54 -8.69
C GLU A 91 23.18 -9.21 -9.38
N THR A 92 24.34 -9.12 -10.01
CA THR A 92 24.76 -7.92 -10.75
C THR A 92 23.88 -7.66 -11.96
N ALA A 93 23.53 -8.69 -12.74
CA ALA A 93 22.63 -8.59 -13.87
C ALA A 93 21.21 -8.17 -13.43
N LEU A 94 20.68 -8.75 -12.35
CA LEU A 94 19.38 -8.37 -11.82
C LEU A 94 19.35 -6.91 -11.34
N LYS A 95 20.36 -6.47 -10.57
CA LYS A 95 20.48 -5.06 -10.18
C LYS A 95 20.54 -4.13 -11.39
N LYS A 96 21.33 -4.50 -12.40
CA LYS A 96 21.45 -3.72 -13.64
C LYS A 96 20.12 -3.62 -14.37
N SER A 97 19.32 -4.70 -14.44
CA SER A 97 18.00 -4.68 -15.08
C SER A 97 17.03 -3.70 -14.42
N LEU A 98 17.04 -3.59 -13.08
CA LEU A 98 16.21 -2.62 -12.36
C LEU A 98 16.67 -1.18 -12.65
N ILE A 99 17.98 -0.94 -12.66
CA ILE A 99 18.57 0.37 -12.97
C ILE A 99 18.22 0.80 -14.40
N GLU A 100 18.28 -0.12 -15.36
CA GLU A 100 17.96 0.16 -16.77
C GLU A 100 16.46 0.36 -16.99
N LEU A 101 15.60 -0.35 -16.24
CA LEU A 101 14.15 -0.16 -16.30
C LEU A 101 13.66 1.09 -15.58
N GLU A 102 14.40 1.60 -14.59
CA GLU A 102 14.02 2.79 -13.83
C GLU A 102 13.62 3.99 -14.71
N PRO A 103 14.44 4.44 -15.69
CA PRO A 103 14.05 5.52 -16.58
C PRO A 103 12.87 5.16 -17.49
N VAL A 104 12.66 3.88 -17.81
CA VAL A 104 11.50 3.42 -18.59
C VAL A 104 10.22 3.57 -17.76
N VAL A 105 10.25 3.15 -16.49
CA VAL A 105 9.13 3.32 -15.56
C VAL A 105 8.81 4.80 -15.33
N LEU A 106 9.83 5.65 -15.19
CA LEU A 106 9.61 7.10 -15.08
C LEU A 106 8.90 7.68 -16.32
N ARG A 107 9.22 7.19 -17.53
CA ARG A 107 8.51 7.59 -18.75
C ARG A 107 7.07 7.10 -18.78
N PHE A 108 6.80 5.86 -18.35
CA PHE A 108 5.42 5.36 -18.20
C PHE A 108 4.60 6.19 -17.20
N LEU A 109 5.25 6.72 -16.16
CA LEU A 109 4.61 7.62 -15.19
C LEU A 109 4.51 9.07 -15.70
N GLY A 110 5.01 9.38 -16.90
CA GLY A 110 5.07 10.76 -17.40
C GLY A 110 5.92 11.68 -16.53
N PHE A 111 6.87 11.12 -15.75
CA PHE A 111 7.63 11.82 -14.70
C PHE A 111 6.78 12.44 -13.59
N ASP A 112 5.49 12.08 -13.49
CA ASP A 112 4.62 12.47 -12.40
C ASP A 112 4.64 11.44 -11.27
N LEU A 113 5.50 11.70 -10.29
CA LEU A 113 5.61 10.94 -9.05
C LEU A 113 4.70 11.47 -7.94
N THR A 114 3.87 12.49 -8.23
CA THR A 114 2.96 13.03 -7.22
C THR A 114 1.81 12.06 -7.01
N VAL A 115 1.66 11.64 -5.76
CA VAL A 115 0.61 10.72 -5.34
C VAL A 115 0.19 11.10 -3.93
N GLU A 116 -1.09 11.39 -3.77
CA GLU A 116 -1.69 11.62 -2.47
C GLU A 116 -2.20 10.29 -1.92
N LEU A 117 -1.63 9.88 -0.80
CA LEU A 117 -1.97 8.65 -0.11
C LEU A 117 -2.70 8.95 1.20
N PRO A 118 -3.68 8.13 1.61
CA PRO A 118 -4.44 8.35 2.84
C PRO A 118 -3.62 8.13 4.12
N HIS A 119 -2.39 7.63 4.01
CA HIS A 119 -1.55 7.22 5.13
C HIS A 119 -1.36 8.32 6.16
N HIS A 120 -0.88 9.50 5.74
CA HIS A 120 -0.65 10.62 6.65
C HIS A 120 -1.95 11.02 7.36
N MET A 121 -3.04 11.18 6.60
CA MET A 121 -4.34 11.56 7.15
C MET A 121 -4.91 10.51 8.10
N ALA A 122 -4.76 9.22 7.80
CA ALA A 122 -5.21 8.12 8.65
C ALA A 122 -4.46 8.12 9.99
N TYR A 123 -3.14 8.31 9.97
CA TYR A 123 -2.35 8.45 11.21
C TYR A 123 -2.72 9.71 11.99
N THR A 124 -2.98 10.85 11.32
CA THR A 124 -3.42 12.09 11.98
C THR A 124 -4.77 11.89 12.68
N ILE A 125 -5.77 11.37 11.97
CA ILE A 125 -7.09 11.07 12.55
C ILE A 125 -6.91 10.11 13.73
N SER A 126 -6.15 9.04 13.54
CA SER A 126 -5.89 8.06 14.57
C SER A 126 -5.22 8.65 15.82
N SER A 127 -4.26 9.56 15.67
CA SER A 127 -3.59 10.22 16.80
C SER A 127 -4.60 11.06 17.58
N ILE A 128 -5.40 11.86 16.87
CA ILE A 128 -6.43 12.70 17.48
C ILE A 128 -7.43 11.82 18.26
N LEU A 129 -7.89 10.71 17.67
CA LEU A 129 -8.83 9.81 18.36
C LEU A 129 -8.23 9.18 19.62
N LYS A 130 -6.94 8.84 19.62
CA LYS A 130 -6.24 8.34 20.81
C LYS A 130 -6.16 9.39 21.92
N ASP A 131 -6.00 10.66 21.56
CA ASP A 131 -5.97 11.76 22.51
C ASP A 131 -7.37 12.02 23.11
N PHE A 132 -8.43 11.96 22.28
CA PHE A 132 -9.80 12.16 22.76
C PHE A 132 -10.38 10.96 23.53
N TYR A 133 -9.96 9.73 23.19
CA TYR A 133 -10.52 8.48 23.73
C TYR A 133 -9.44 7.59 24.36
N THR A 134 -8.49 8.17 25.11
CA THR A 134 -7.30 7.49 25.64
C THR A 134 -7.62 6.16 26.33
N SER A 135 -8.55 6.16 27.29
CA SER A 135 -8.93 4.94 28.04
C SER A 135 -9.46 3.81 27.16
N LYS A 136 -10.07 4.13 26.01
CA LYS A 136 -10.61 3.14 25.07
C LYS A 136 -9.53 2.55 24.17
N PHE A 137 -8.54 3.36 23.80
CA PHE A 137 -7.41 2.92 22.98
C PHE A 137 -6.33 2.19 23.78
N GLU A 138 -6.17 2.50 25.07
CA GLU A 138 -5.24 1.77 25.97
C GLU A 138 -5.57 0.27 26.06
N VAL A 139 -6.86 -0.09 26.06
CA VAL A 139 -7.31 -1.49 26.11
C VAL A 139 -7.16 -2.17 24.73
N ALA A 140 -7.04 -1.40 23.65
CA ALA A 140 -6.98 -1.90 22.28
C ALA A 140 -5.55 -1.98 21.75
N GLU A 141 -4.71 -2.79 22.41
CA GLU A 141 -3.26 -2.92 22.12
C GLU A 141 -2.93 -3.21 20.64
N LYS A 142 -3.83 -3.87 19.91
CA LYS A 142 -3.63 -4.28 18.51
C LYS A 142 -4.06 -3.24 17.48
N TYR A 143 -4.65 -2.12 17.91
CA TYR A 143 -5.25 -1.16 16.99
C TYR A 143 -4.25 -0.60 15.95
N ASP A 144 -3.03 -0.26 16.34
CA ASP A 144 -2.03 0.29 15.40
C ASP A 144 -1.57 -0.73 14.35
N THR A 145 -1.43 -1.99 14.77
CA THR A 145 -1.13 -3.09 13.86
C THR A 145 -2.27 -3.26 12.87
N VAL A 146 -3.52 -3.29 13.34
CA VAL A 146 -4.72 -3.40 12.50
C VAL A 146 -4.82 -2.24 11.51
N LEU A 147 -4.60 -0.99 11.96
CA LEU A 147 -4.63 0.19 11.09
C LEU A 147 -3.58 0.07 9.97
N THR A 148 -2.38 -0.35 10.33
CA THR A 148 -1.24 -0.53 9.41
C THR A 148 -1.54 -1.64 8.40
N THR A 149 -2.09 -2.77 8.84
CA THR A 149 -2.50 -3.88 7.98
C THR A 149 -3.60 -3.45 7.00
N ILE A 150 -4.64 -2.74 7.46
CA ILE A 150 -5.71 -2.28 6.56
C ILE A 150 -5.19 -1.25 5.53
N LEU A 151 -4.30 -0.34 5.93
CA LEU A 151 -3.64 0.60 4.99
C LEU A 151 -2.82 -0.14 3.94
N GLN A 152 -2.14 -1.21 4.36
CA GLN A 152 -1.35 -2.04 3.48
C GLN A 152 -2.25 -2.81 2.49
N ASP A 153 -3.30 -3.45 2.98
CA ASP A 153 -4.24 -4.22 2.15
C ASP A 153 -4.97 -3.32 1.16
N ALA A 154 -5.25 -2.07 1.54
CA ALA A 154 -5.81 -1.06 0.63
C ALA A 154 -4.94 -0.83 -0.61
N SER A 155 -3.64 -1.13 -0.56
CA SER A 155 -2.72 -1.01 -1.70
C SER A 155 -3.01 -2.03 -2.81
N ILE A 156 -3.83 -3.05 -2.56
CA ILE A 156 -4.26 -4.01 -3.58
C ILE A 156 -5.25 -3.41 -4.60
N ASP A 157 -5.92 -2.33 -4.22
CA ASP A 157 -6.81 -1.57 -5.10
C ASP A 157 -6.40 -0.09 -5.14
N PRO A 158 -5.35 0.26 -5.92
CA PRO A 158 -4.91 1.63 -6.10
C PRO A 158 -5.99 2.57 -6.65
N GLN A 159 -6.99 2.02 -7.36
CA GLN A 159 -8.09 2.80 -7.92
C GLN A 159 -9.03 3.30 -6.82
N PHE A 160 -9.19 2.54 -5.73
CA PHE A 160 -9.96 2.98 -4.56
C PHE A 160 -9.45 4.31 -3.98
N PHE A 161 -8.13 4.54 -3.98
CA PHE A 161 -7.56 5.83 -3.54
C PHE A 161 -7.85 6.98 -4.49
N SER A 162 -8.06 6.69 -5.77
CA SER A 162 -8.31 7.70 -6.80
C SER A 162 -9.80 8.09 -6.91
N ASP A 163 -10.70 7.16 -6.57
CA ASP A 163 -12.15 7.37 -6.64
C ASP A 163 -12.69 8.31 -5.55
N TYR A 164 -11.93 8.54 -4.47
CA TYR A 164 -12.38 9.25 -3.26
C TYR A 164 -11.32 10.24 -2.75
N SER A 165 -11.75 11.25 -1.98
CA SER A 165 -10.79 12.15 -1.33
C SER A 165 -9.94 11.42 -0.30
N VAL A 166 -8.68 11.86 -0.14
CA VAL A 166 -7.73 11.34 0.84
C VAL A 166 -8.35 11.23 2.23
N THR A 167 -9.10 12.25 2.65
CA THR A 167 -9.83 12.28 3.93
C THR A 167 -10.92 11.22 4.01
N THR A 168 -11.72 11.06 2.97
CA THR A 168 -12.78 10.03 2.95
C THR A 168 -12.17 8.63 3.08
N THR A 169 -11.11 8.37 2.33
CA THR A 169 -10.42 7.08 2.38
C THR A 169 -9.76 6.83 3.73
N ALA A 170 -9.12 7.85 4.32
CA ALA A 170 -8.56 7.75 5.66
C ALA A 170 -9.64 7.46 6.73
N ILE A 171 -10.80 8.11 6.65
CA ILE A 171 -11.94 7.85 7.55
C ILE A 171 -12.40 6.40 7.42
N ILE A 172 -12.50 5.86 6.19
CA ILE A 172 -12.92 4.47 5.96
C ILE A 172 -11.94 3.49 6.61
N VAL A 173 -10.63 3.70 6.39
CA VAL A 173 -9.58 2.84 6.93
C VAL A 173 -9.56 2.88 8.45
N VAL A 174 -9.63 4.07 9.06
CA VAL A 174 -9.69 4.23 10.53
C VAL A 174 -10.96 3.61 11.11
N ALA A 175 -12.12 3.82 10.47
CA ALA A 175 -13.38 3.22 10.93
C ALA A 175 -13.35 1.69 10.90
N LEU A 176 -12.77 1.11 9.85
CA LEU A 176 -12.53 -0.34 9.78
C LEU A 176 -11.55 -0.80 10.86
N ALA A 177 -10.47 -0.06 11.11
CA ALA A 177 -9.50 -0.39 12.15
C ALA A 177 -10.12 -0.39 13.56
N ILE A 178 -10.91 0.63 13.89
CA ILE A 178 -11.68 0.73 15.15
C ILE A 178 -12.62 -0.46 15.29
N GLN A 179 -13.36 -0.80 14.22
CA GLN A 179 -14.31 -1.91 14.22
C GLN A 179 -13.62 -3.27 14.42
N VAL A 180 -12.51 -3.52 13.72
CA VAL A 180 -11.74 -4.78 13.82
C VAL A 180 -11.03 -4.89 15.17
N ALA A 181 -10.46 -3.79 15.67
CA ALA A 181 -9.84 -3.74 16.98
C ALA A 181 -10.85 -3.70 18.14
N LYS A 182 -12.16 -3.61 17.84
CA LYS A 182 -13.27 -3.54 18.80
C LYS A 182 -13.12 -2.40 19.82
N VAL A 183 -12.63 -1.25 19.35
CA VAL A 183 -12.55 -0.03 20.16
C VAL A 183 -13.98 0.51 20.34
N ASP A 184 -14.39 0.76 21.58
CA ASP A 184 -15.75 1.18 21.93
C ASP A 184 -16.03 2.67 21.60
N VAL A 185 -15.93 3.06 20.32
CA VAL A 185 -16.12 4.45 19.88
C VAL A 185 -17.23 4.54 18.83
N THR A 186 -18.19 5.44 19.04
CA THR A 186 -19.30 5.65 18.12
C THR A 186 -18.83 6.40 16.87
N GLU A 187 -18.99 5.80 15.68
CA GLU A 187 -18.59 6.42 14.41
C GLU A 187 -19.17 7.82 14.18
N ARG A 188 -20.42 8.04 14.59
CA ARG A 188 -21.09 9.33 14.42
C ARG A 188 -20.37 10.48 15.14
N GLU A 189 -19.82 10.23 16.33
CA GLU A 189 -19.23 11.28 17.16
C GLU A 189 -17.97 11.87 16.53
N TRP A 190 -17.13 11.01 15.96
CA TRP A 190 -15.83 11.46 15.47
C TRP A 190 -15.79 11.72 13.97
N VAL A 191 -16.60 11.04 13.15
CA VAL A 191 -16.58 11.25 11.69
C VAL A 191 -16.96 12.69 11.34
N THR A 192 -17.93 13.28 12.05
CA THR A 192 -18.35 14.68 11.87
C THR A 192 -17.26 15.69 12.21
N MET A 193 -16.26 15.31 13.02
CA MET A 193 -15.12 16.18 13.33
C MET A 193 -14.19 16.38 12.14
N PHE A 194 -14.13 15.41 11.22
CA PHE A 194 -13.20 15.41 10.09
C PHE A 194 -13.88 15.62 8.74
N SER A 195 -15.18 15.31 8.62
CA SER A 195 -15.93 15.52 7.38
C SER A 195 -17.43 15.67 7.61
N GLU A 196 -17.96 16.82 7.21
CA GLU A 196 -19.41 17.06 7.16
C GLU A 196 -20.09 16.34 5.98
N SER A 197 -19.33 15.96 4.94
CA SER A 197 -19.86 15.39 3.70
C SER A 197 -20.00 13.86 3.72
N VAL A 198 -19.44 13.19 4.74
CA VAL A 198 -19.51 11.73 4.91
C VAL A 198 -20.63 11.37 5.88
N SER A 199 -21.80 11.04 5.35
CA SER A 199 -22.89 10.49 6.16
C SER A 199 -22.58 9.06 6.61
N ILE A 200 -23.10 8.64 7.76
CA ILE A 200 -22.90 7.27 8.29
C ILE A 200 -23.42 6.20 7.32
N GLY A 201 -24.54 6.44 6.65
CA GLY A 201 -25.06 5.54 5.62
C GLY A 201 -24.10 5.39 4.43
N ARG A 202 -23.43 6.48 4.03
CA ARG A 202 -22.38 6.46 2.99
C ARG A 202 -21.15 5.71 3.49
N LEU A 203 -20.67 5.99 4.71
CA LEU A 203 -19.52 5.32 5.31
C LEU A 203 -19.71 3.80 5.34
N GLN A 204 -20.87 3.32 5.80
CA GLN A 204 -21.17 1.89 5.86
C GLN A 204 -21.25 1.21 4.49
N ARG A 205 -21.67 1.93 3.44
CA ARG A 205 -21.60 1.43 2.06
C ARG A 205 -20.16 1.36 1.56
N LEU A 206 -19.35 2.38 1.86
CA LEU A 206 -17.94 2.45 1.44
C LEU A 206 -17.09 1.40 2.16
N LYS A 207 -17.31 1.15 3.46
CA LYS A 207 -16.67 0.05 4.20
C LYS A 207 -16.97 -1.31 3.59
N ARG A 208 -18.24 -1.60 3.28
CA ARG A 208 -18.62 -2.84 2.60
C ARG A 208 -17.97 -2.98 1.22
N ARG A 209 -17.93 -1.89 0.45
CA ARG A 209 -17.22 -1.85 -0.83
C ARG A 209 -15.73 -2.17 -0.63
N PHE A 210 -15.07 -1.49 0.31
CA PHE A 210 -13.66 -1.73 0.63
C PHE A 210 -13.41 -3.21 0.95
N VAL A 211 -14.18 -3.80 1.87
CA VAL A 211 -14.00 -5.20 2.27
C VAL A 211 -14.18 -6.15 1.07
N LYS A 212 -15.22 -5.92 0.26
CA LYS A 212 -15.50 -6.73 -0.94
C LYS A 212 -14.38 -6.67 -1.98
N TYR A 213 -13.83 -5.49 -2.26
CA TYR A 213 -12.80 -5.31 -3.29
C TYR A 213 -11.41 -5.74 -2.81
N VAL A 214 -11.08 -5.42 -1.56
CA VAL A 214 -9.75 -5.71 -0.98
C VAL A 214 -9.62 -7.20 -0.64
N TYR A 215 -10.62 -7.80 0.00
CA TYR A 215 -10.52 -9.19 0.49
C TYR A 215 -11.25 -10.21 -0.39
N GLU A 216 -11.81 -9.79 -1.53
CA GLU A 216 -12.61 -10.63 -2.43
C GLU A 216 -13.76 -11.37 -1.72
N GLU A 217 -14.22 -10.85 -0.58
CA GLU A 217 -15.32 -11.43 0.16
C GLU A 217 -16.66 -11.08 -0.52
N ASN A 218 -17.50 -12.09 -0.70
CA ASN A 218 -18.91 -11.91 -1.05
C ASN A 218 -19.68 -11.40 0.18
N VAL A 219 -19.56 -10.09 0.46
CA VAL A 219 -20.37 -9.36 1.45
C VAL A 219 -21.73 -8.97 0.89
#